data_AF-A0A438M6N1-F1
#
_entry.id   AF-A0A438M6N1-F1
#
_cell.length_a   1.000
_cell.length_b   1.000
_cell.length_c   1.000
_cell.angle_alpha   90.00
_cell.angle_beta   90.00
_cell.angle_gamma   90.00
#
_symmetry.space_group_name_H-M   'P 1'
#
loop_
_entity.id
_entity.type
_entity.pdbx_description
1 polymer ?
#
loop_
_entity_poly.entity_id
_entity_poly.type
_entity_poly.pdbx_seq_one_letter_code
_entity_poly.pdbx_strand_id
1 'polypeptide(L)'
;MFAQLTTETDPQARRRIADAVTIELVRHSVAEEMHLYPAVRQYVPNGDAIADKELSDHAEVERVLNELEKTDTAAAADFDALVRRLVADVTSHVQDEENNLFPALAEHAASENLLELGQKVQSAKEKAPTRPHPSAPPATAEQAAGSRRGAGRPRP
;
A
#
# COMPACT_ATOMS: atom_id res chain seq x y z
N MET A 1 -7.85 15.03 5.77
CA MET A 1 -8.76 14.51 4.72
C MET A 1 -9.71 13.46 5.26
N PHE A 2 -9.28 12.50 6.10
CA PHE A 2 -10.18 11.50 6.69
C PHE A 2 -11.38 12.07 7.45
N ALA A 3 -11.19 13.09 8.28
CA ALA A 3 -12.30 13.73 8.99
C ALA A 3 -13.38 14.31 8.06
N GLN A 4 -13.00 14.78 6.86
CA GLN A 4 -13.97 15.25 5.87
C GLN A 4 -14.67 14.06 5.21
N LEU A 5 -13.91 13.01 4.86
CA LEU A 5 -14.45 11.80 4.24
C LEU A 5 -15.49 11.09 5.12
N THR A 6 -15.31 11.09 6.44
CA THR A 6 -16.22 10.41 7.38
C THR A 6 -17.49 11.20 7.69
N THR A 7 -17.52 12.52 7.44
CA THR A 7 -18.69 13.37 7.72
C THR A 7 -19.43 13.82 6.49
N GLU A 8 -18.82 13.74 5.30
CA GLU A 8 -19.44 14.13 4.05
C GLU A 8 -20.64 13.23 3.71
N THR A 9 -21.69 13.80 3.13
CA THR A 9 -22.93 13.09 2.76
C THR A 9 -23.27 13.23 1.28
N ASP A 10 -22.73 14.23 0.57
CA ASP A 10 -22.88 14.35 -0.87
C ASP A 10 -22.08 13.24 -1.60
N PRO A 11 -22.73 12.36 -2.39
CA PRO A 11 -22.05 11.23 -3.04
C PRO A 11 -20.91 11.66 -3.97
N GLN A 12 -21.04 12.81 -4.65
CA GLN A 12 -19.99 13.30 -5.55
C GLN A 12 -18.79 13.85 -4.77
N ALA A 13 -19.04 14.58 -3.68
CA ALA A 13 -17.99 15.05 -2.78
C ALA A 13 -17.27 13.87 -2.12
N ARG A 14 -18.00 12.87 -1.62
CA ARG A 14 -17.42 11.62 -1.09
C ARG A 14 -16.45 10.99 -2.08
N ARG A 15 -16.85 10.86 -3.35
CA ARG A 15 -15.99 10.31 -4.41
C ARG A 15 -14.71 11.12 -4.58
N ARG A 16 -14.84 12.45 -4.73
CA ARG A 16 -13.67 13.34 -4.91
C ARG A 16 -12.69 13.27 -3.73
N ILE A 17 -13.21 13.20 -2.50
CA ILE A 17 -12.37 13.13 -1.29
C ILE A 17 -11.72 11.74 -1.20
N ALA A 18 -12.46 10.66 -1.47
CA ALA A 18 -11.91 9.31 -1.51
C ALA A 18 -10.81 9.17 -2.56
N ASP A 19 -10.98 9.76 -3.74
CA ASP A 19 -9.96 9.84 -4.80
C ASP A 19 -8.70 10.56 -4.31
N ALA A 20 -8.86 11.73 -3.70
CA ALA A 20 -7.72 12.49 -3.17
C ALA A 20 -6.96 11.71 -2.08
N VAL A 21 -7.69 11.07 -1.17
CA VAL A 21 -7.10 10.20 -0.13
C VAL A 21 -6.35 9.03 -0.76
N THR A 22 -6.94 8.38 -1.77
CA THR A 22 -6.33 7.27 -2.49
C THR A 22 -5.01 7.68 -3.14
N ILE A 23 -4.99 8.83 -3.83
CA ILE A 23 -3.78 9.36 -4.47
C ILE A 23 -2.65 9.55 -3.46
N GLU A 24 -2.96 10.18 -2.31
CA GLU A 24 -1.95 10.48 -1.30
C GLU A 24 -1.42 9.23 -0.62
N LEU A 25 -2.28 8.25 -0.32
CA LEU A 25 -1.87 6.99 0.28
C LEU A 25 -1.02 6.15 -0.68
N VAL A 26 -1.40 6.05 -1.95
CA VAL A 26 -0.60 5.32 -2.96
C VAL A 26 0.80 5.95 -3.10
N ARG A 27 0.88 7.28 -3.16
CA ARG A 27 2.17 7.97 -3.28
C ARG A 27 3.05 7.77 -2.07
N HIS A 28 2.46 7.79 -0.88
CA HIS A 28 3.14 7.53 0.38
C HIS A 28 3.71 6.11 0.41
N SER A 29 2.86 5.10 0.22
CA SER A 29 3.27 3.70 0.28
C SER A 29 4.36 3.36 -0.75
N VAL A 30 4.23 3.84 -1.99
CA VAL A 30 5.28 3.63 -3.02
C VAL A 30 6.62 4.24 -2.61
N ALA A 31 6.62 5.42 -1.99
CA ALA A 31 7.86 6.05 -1.57
C ALA A 31 8.55 5.28 -0.44
N GLU A 32 7.77 4.71 0.48
CA GLU A 32 8.28 3.92 1.60
C GLU A 32 8.80 2.57 1.15
N GLU A 33 8.06 1.87 0.29
CA GLU A 33 8.46 0.59 -0.26
C GLU A 33 9.74 0.68 -1.09
N MET A 34 9.91 1.76 -1.86
CA MET A 34 11.11 1.96 -2.67
C MET A 34 12.34 2.40 -1.87
N HIS A 35 12.15 3.07 -0.72
CA HIS A 35 13.25 3.75 -0.04
C HIS A 35 13.32 3.50 1.46
N LEU A 36 12.21 3.70 2.19
CA LEU A 36 12.19 3.56 3.64
C LEU A 36 12.45 2.11 4.06
N TYR A 37 11.67 1.15 3.56
CA TYR A 37 11.79 -0.25 4.01
C TYR A 37 13.12 -0.91 3.63
N PRO A 38 13.72 -0.65 2.44
CA PRO A 38 15.09 -1.05 2.18
C PRO A 38 16.10 -0.48 3.20
N ALA A 39 15.93 0.78 3.60
CA ALA A 39 16.79 1.39 4.63
C ALA A 39 16.57 0.76 6.02
N VAL A 40 15.32 0.47 6.38
CA VAL A 40 14.99 -0.24 7.63
C VAL A 40 15.67 -1.61 7.68
N ARG A 41 15.58 -2.40 6.59
CA ARG A 41 16.30 -3.69 6.49
C ARG A 41 17.80 -3.54 6.65
N GLN A 42 18.36 -2.46 6.10
CA GLN A 42 19.80 -2.22 6.10
C GLN A 42 20.33 -1.78 7.48
N TYR A 43 19.63 -0.88 8.16
CA TYR A 43 20.17 -0.19 9.33
C TYR A 43 19.61 -0.72 10.65
N VAL A 44 18.37 -1.20 10.68
CA VAL A 44 17.68 -1.55 11.93
C VAL A 44 17.89 -3.03 12.26
N PRO A 45 18.28 -3.40 13.49
CA PRO A 45 18.27 -4.78 13.95
C PRO A 45 16.88 -5.39 13.81
N ASN A 46 16.79 -6.59 13.23
CA ASN A 46 15.52 -7.23 12.88
C ASN A 46 14.67 -6.42 11.86
N GLY A 47 15.31 -5.55 11.07
CA GLY A 47 14.65 -4.70 10.09
C GLY A 47 13.90 -5.46 8.99
N ASP A 48 14.28 -6.71 8.68
CA ASP A 48 13.53 -7.56 7.76
C ASP A 48 12.10 -7.83 8.25
N ALA A 49 11.94 -8.23 9.52
CA ALA A 49 10.63 -8.52 10.08
C ALA A 49 9.76 -7.26 10.19
N ILE A 50 10.36 -6.11 10.49
CA ILE A 50 9.67 -4.81 10.54
C ILE A 50 9.20 -4.45 9.13
N ALA A 51 10.09 -4.48 8.13
CA ALA A 51 9.76 -4.18 6.76
C ALA A 51 8.70 -5.14 6.17
N ASP A 52 8.79 -6.43 6.47
CA ASP A 52 7.80 -7.43 6.02
C ASP A 52 6.41 -7.16 6.61
N LYS A 53 6.34 -6.73 7.87
CA LYS A 53 5.08 -6.34 8.52
C LYS A 53 4.49 -5.11 7.83
N GLU A 54 5.26 -4.03 7.65
CA GLU A 54 4.73 -2.80 7.02
C GLU A 54 4.29 -3.03 5.57
N LEU A 55 5.02 -3.86 4.82
CA LEU A 55 4.61 -4.29 3.47
C LEU A 55 3.27 -5.04 3.48
N SER A 56 3.02 -5.86 4.50
CA SER A 56 1.75 -6.55 4.67
C SER A 56 0.61 -5.57 5.00
N ASP A 57 0.87 -4.59 5.88
CA ASP A 57 -0.11 -3.57 6.25
C ASP A 57 -0.48 -2.69 5.04
N HIS A 58 0.50 -2.31 4.21
CA HIS A 58 0.26 -1.66 2.92
C HIS A 58 -0.61 -2.48 1.98
N ALA A 59 -0.34 -3.79 1.86
CA ALA A 59 -1.13 -4.65 0.99
C ALA A 59 -2.60 -4.76 1.45
N GLU A 60 -2.88 -4.67 2.75
CA GLU A 60 -4.26 -4.57 3.28
C GLU A 60 -4.90 -3.23 2.90
N VAL A 61 -4.20 -2.12 3.13
CA VAL A 61 -4.68 -0.77 2.77
C VAL A 61 -4.98 -0.67 1.28
N GLU A 62 -4.09 -1.17 0.42
CA GLU A 62 -4.27 -1.16 -1.03
C GLU A 62 -5.50 -1.98 -1.46
N ARG A 63 -5.79 -3.09 -0.78
CA ARG A 63 -7.01 -3.87 -1.04
C ARG A 63 -8.26 -3.10 -0.66
N VAL A 64 -8.27 -2.40 0.49
CA VAL A 64 -9.38 -1.54 0.89
C VAL A 64 -9.57 -0.38 -0.09
N LEU A 65 -8.49 0.25 -0.58
CA LEU A 65 -8.57 1.31 -1.59
C LEU A 65 -9.15 0.81 -2.91
N ASN A 66 -8.76 -0.37 -3.36
CA ASN A 66 -9.31 -1.02 -4.56
C ASN A 66 -10.80 -1.34 -4.42
N GLU A 67 -11.27 -1.73 -3.24
CA GLU A 67 -12.70 -1.94 -2.95
C GLU A 67 -13.46 -0.61 -2.91
N LEU A 68 -12.88 0.41 -2.26
CA LEU A 68 -13.44 1.75 -2.17
C LEU A 68 -13.60 2.39 -3.56
N GLU A 69 -12.64 2.17 -4.47
CA GLU A 69 -12.70 2.68 -5.85
C GLU A 69 -13.91 2.13 -6.62
N LYS A 70 -14.34 0.90 -6.33
CA LYS A 70 -15.43 0.20 -7.02
C LYS A 70 -16.80 0.39 -6.34
N THR A 71 -16.81 0.94 -5.13
CA THR A 71 -18.03 1.07 -4.32
C THR A 71 -18.80 2.32 -4.70
N ASP A 72 -20.11 2.18 -4.86
CA ASP A 72 -21.02 3.31 -5.10
C ASP A 72 -21.10 4.17 -3.83
N THR A 73 -20.80 5.46 -3.95
CA THR A 73 -20.84 6.41 -2.83
C THR A 73 -22.25 6.73 -2.35
N ALA A 74 -23.28 6.39 -3.13
CA ALA A 74 -24.68 6.44 -2.71
C ALA A 74 -25.09 5.24 -1.83
N ALA A 75 -24.36 4.12 -1.90
CA ALA A 75 -24.54 2.96 -1.02
C ALA A 75 -23.86 3.21 0.35
N ALA A 76 -24.49 4.08 1.14
CA ALA A 76 -23.87 4.67 2.35
C ALA A 76 -23.30 3.62 3.33
N ALA A 77 -23.98 2.49 3.56
CA ALA A 77 -23.54 1.50 4.54
C ALA A 77 -22.19 0.84 4.17
N ASP A 78 -22.06 0.37 2.93
CA ASP A 78 -20.86 -0.34 2.46
C ASP A 78 -19.69 0.64 2.31
N PHE A 79 -19.94 1.82 1.73
CA PHE A 79 -18.94 2.87 1.61
C PHE A 79 -18.42 3.30 2.98
N ASP A 80 -19.31 3.58 3.94
CA ASP A 80 -18.91 4.02 5.28
C ASP A 80 -18.14 2.91 6.03
N ALA A 81 -18.46 1.63 5.78
CA ALA A 81 -17.72 0.51 6.35
C ALA A 81 -16.27 0.44 5.82
N LEU A 82 -16.09 0.59 4.51
CA LEU A 82 -14.75 0.64 3.90
C LEU A 82 -13.95 1.86 4.36
N VAL A 83 -14.59 3.03 4.46
CA VAL A 83 -13.93 4.24 4.99
C VAL A 83 -13.48 4.04 6.44
N ARG A 84 -14.33 3.47 7.30
CA ARG A 84 -13.95 3.17 8.70
C ARG A 84 -12.77 2.21 8.78
N ARG A 85 -12.77 1.16 7.96
CA ARG A 85 -11.66 0.22 7.89
C ARG A 85 -10.38 0.91 7.43
N LEU A 86 -10.43 1.66 6.34
CA LEU A 86 -9.29 2.41 5.82
C LEU A 86 -8.69 3.34 6.88
N VAL A 87 -9.54 4.09 7.60
CA VAL A 87 -9.09 5.00 8.66
C VAL A 87 -8.41 4.24 9.79
N ALA A 88 -8.98 3.11 10.21
CA ALA A 88 -8.39 2.29 11.27
C ALA A 88 -7.01 1.73 10.85
N ASP A 89 -6.94 1.12 9.67
CA ASP A 89 -5.73 0.47 9.14
C ASP A 89 -4.61 1.50 8.97
N VAL A 90 -4.89 2.65 8.32
CA VAL A 90 -3.90 3.72 8.13
C VAL A 90 -3.48 4.37 9.45
N THR A 91 -4.42 4.57 10.39
CA THR A 91 -4.07 5.14 11.70
C THR A 91 -3.16 4.22 12.48
N SER A 92 -3.44 2.90 12.48
CA SER A 92 -2.60 1.91 13.15
C SER A 92 -1.20 1.85 12.54
N HIS A 93 -1.11 1.83 11.21
CA HIS A 93 0.15 1.81 10.48
C HIS A 93 1.00 3.06 10.80
N VAL A 94 0.44 4.27 10.64
CA VAL A 94 1.16 5.52 10.96
C VAL A 94 1.60 5.57 12.42
N GLN A 95 0.76 5.09 13.35
CA GLN A 95 1.14 5.02 14.76
C GLN A 95 2.32 4.08 15.01
N ASP A 96 2.38 2.95 14.32
CA ASP A 96 3.50 2.02 14.46
C ASP A 96 4.78 2.63 13.88
N GLU A 97 4.70 3.29 12.73
CA GLU A 97 5.85 3.94 12.13
C GLU A 97 6.41 5.07 13.00
N GLU A 98 5.55 5.98 13.46
CA GLU A 98 5.94 7.14 14.28
C GLU A 98 6.50 6.76 15.65
N ASN A 99 5.96 5.72 16.28
CA ASN A 99 6.35 5.34 17.63
C ASN A 99 7.47 4.30 17.68
N ASN A 100 7.64 3.50 16.61
CA ASN A 100 8.55 2.36 16.64
C ASN A 100 9.56 2.39 15.47
N LEU A 101 9.11 2.46 14.23
CA LEU A 101 10.00 2.35 13.06
C LEU A 101 10.94 3.56 12.94
N PHE A 102 10.41 4.78 12.95
CA PHE A 102 11.24 5.98 12.80
C PHE A 102 12.21 6.18 13.96
N PRO A 103 11.83 6.00 15.24
CA PRO A 103 12.79 6.03 16.34
C PRO A 103 13.90 4.99 16.20
N ALA A 104 13.58 3.75 15.84
CA ALA A 104 14.60 2.71 15.64
C ALA A 104 15.54 3.04 14.48
N LEU A 105 15.00 3.57 13.37
CA LEU A 105 15.82 4.00 12.24
C LEU A 105 16.73 5.17 12.61
N ALA A 106 16.24 6.13 13.40
CA ALA A 106 17.02 7.26 13.89
C ALA A 106 18.12 6.85 14.89
N GLU A 107 17.91 5.78 15.65
CA GLU A 107 18.91 5.24 16.57
C GLU A 107 20.06 4.54 15.83
N HIS A 108 19.77 3.88 14.72
CA HIS A 108 20.74 2.99 14.06
C HIS A 108 21.37 3.54 12.76
N ALA A 109 20.75 4.53 12.11
CA ALA A 109 21.30 5.14 10.91
C ALA A 109 22.05 6.45 11.21
N ALA A 110 23.12 6.71 10.47
CA ALA A 110 23.82 7.99 10.55
C ALA A 110 22.94 9.14 10.05
N SER A 111 23.06 10.32 10.65
CA SER A 111 22.27 11.51 10.31
C SER A 111 22.33 11.88 8.83
N GLU A 112 23.49 11.72 8.19
CA GLU A 112 23.66 11.99 6.76
C GLU A 112 22.82 11.03 5.89
N ASN A 113 22.76 9.75 6.27
CA ASN A 113 21.95 8.76 5.58
C ASN A 113 20.45 9.05 5.75
N LEU A 114 20.03 9.51 6.94
CA LEU A 114 18.63 9.89 7.19
C LEU A 114 18.21 11.11 6.35
N LEU A 115 19.10 12.11 6.21
CA LEU A 115 18.86 13.27 5.36
C LEU A 115 18.72 12.88 3.89
N GLU A 116 19.63 12.02 3.39
CA GLU A 116 19.55 11.51 2.02
C GLU A 116 18.28 10.68 1.80
N LEU A 117 17.91 9.84 2.76
CA LEU A 117 16.69 9.04 2.72
C LEU A 117 15.45 9.92 2.65
N GLY A 118 15.36 10.96 3.49
CA GLY A 118 14.24 11.91 3.46
C GLY A 118 14.08 12.59 2.09
N GLN A 119 15.18 12.97 1.45
CA GLN A 119 15.16 13.54 0.08
C GLN A 119 14.67 12.54 -0.97
N LYS A 120 15.10 11.27 -0.86
CA LYS A 120 14.65 10.19 -1.76
C LYS A 120 13.15 9.93 -1.61
N VAL A 121 12.66 9.79 -0.38
CA VAL A 121 11.23 9.59 -0.09
C VAL A 121 10.39 10.76 -0.63
N GLN A 122 10.77 12.01 -0.35
CA GLN A 122 10.05 13.17 -0.88
C GLN A 122 10.03 13.20 -2.42
N SER A 123 11.18 12.96 -3.06
CA SER A 123 11.29 12.93 -4.52
C SER A 123 10.47 11.79 -5.15
N ALA A 124 10.35 10.65 -4.46
CA ALA A 124 9.56 9.51 -4.91
C ALA A 124 8.05 9.81 -4.86
N LYS A 125 7.56 10.45 -3.79
CA LYS A 125 6.14 10.81 -3.66
C LYS A 125 5.65 11.68 -4.81
N GLU A 126 6.49 12.60 -5.30
CA GLU A 126 6.16 13.46 -6.44
C GLU A 126 5.99 12.69 -7.76
N LYS A 127 6.70 11.57 -7.91
CA LYS A 127 6.78 10.76 -9.14
C LYS A 127 5.91 9.51 -9.08
N ALA A 128 5.41 9.16 -7.90
CA ALA A 128 4.67 7.94 -7.68
C ALA A 128 3.31 7.95 -8.40
N PRO A 129 2.79 6.76 -8.78
CA PRO A 129 1.46 6.60 -9.34
C PRO A 129 0.37 7.23 -8.47
N THR A 130 -0.77 7.53 -9.08
CA THR A 130 -1.93 8.14 -8.42
C THR A 130 -3.09 7.18 -8.22
N ARG A 131 -2.93 5.91 -8.61
CA ARG A 131 -3.94 4.86 -8.47
C ARG A 131 -3.32 3.62 -7.84
N PRO A 132 -4.09 2.87 -7.02
CA PRO A 132 -3.62 1.60 -6.48
C PRO A 132 -3.32 0.65 -7.63
N HIS A 133 -2.34 -0.23 -7.44
CA HIS A 133 -2.13 -1.28 -8.42
C HIS A 133 -3.35 -2.22 -8.40
N PRO A 134 -3.82 -2.65 -9.59
CA PRO A 134 -4.81 -3.71 -9.64
C PRO A 134 -4.16 -4.95 -9.05
N SER A 135 -4.62 -5.38 -7.87
CA SER A 135 -4.15 -6.63 -7.27
C SER A 135 -4.37 -7.75 -8.29
N ALA A 136 -3.30 -8.29 -8.86
CA ALA A 136 -3.40 -9.60 -9.49
C ALA A 136 -3.80 -10.57 -8.36
N PRO A 137 -4.80 -11.44 -8.54
CA PRO A 137 -5.04 -12.49 -7.57
C PRO A 137 -3.73 -13.26 -7.38
N PRO A 138 -3.40 -13.74 -6.16
CA PRO A 138 -2.21 -14.55 -5.96
C PRO A 138 -2.29 -15.68 -6.98
N ALA A 139 -1.28 -15.76 -7.86
CA ALA A 139 -1.16 -16.86 -8.79
C ALA A 139 -1.06 -18.13 -7.95
N THR A 140 -2.18 -18.84 -7.80
CA THR A 140 -2.17 -20.17 -7.22
C THR A 140 -1.26 -20.99 -8.12
N ALA A 141 -0.21 -21.57 -7.51
CA ALA A 141 0.76 -22.42 -8.15
C ALA A 141 0.11 -23.77 -8.53
N GLU A 142 -0.89 -23.75 -9.41
CA GLU A 142 -1.54 -24.96 -9.91
C GLU A 142 -2.15 -24.76 -11.31
N GLN A 143 -1.44 -24.07 -12.22
CA GLN A 143 -1.73 -24.10 -13.66
C GLN A 143 -0.49 -24.21 -14.56
N ALA A 144 0.67 -24.60 -14.01
CA ALA A 144 1.90 -24.86 -14.77
C ALA A 144 2.17 -26.34 -15.09
N ALA A 145 1.22 -27.25 -14.80
CA ALA A 145 1.36 -28.68 -15.05
C ALA A 145 0.18 -29.23 -15.85
N GLY A 146 0.10 -28.91 -17.15
CA GLY A 146 -1.01 -29.41 -17.94
C GLY A 146 -0.98 -29.12 -19.44
N SER A 147 0.11 -29.42 -20.15
CA SER A 147 0.03 -30.00 -21.51
C SER A 147 1.43 -30.29 -22.07
N ARG A 148 1.95 -31.49 -21.80
CA ARG A 148 2.91 -32.15 -22.69
C ARG A 148 2.40 -33.57 -22.93
N ARG A 149 1.48 -33.74 -23.87
CA ARG A 149 1.20 -35.03 -24.54
C ARG A 149 0.62 -34.75 -25.92
N GLY A 150 1.45 -34.98 -26.94
CA GLY A 150 1.07 -34.91 -28.36
C GLY A 150 2.09 -35.67 -29.18
N ALA A 151 2.01 -37.00 -29.08
CA ALA A 151 2.89 -37.95 -29.75
C ALA A 151 2.74 -37.89 -31.27
N GLY A 152 3.84 -38.19 -31.97
CA GLY A 152 3.94 -38.20 -33.42
C GLY A 152 3.00 -39.17 -34.12
N ARG A 153 2.66 -38.82 -35.35
CA ARG A 153 2.00 -39.68 -36.34
C ARG A 153 3.03 -40.08 -37.40
N PRO A 154 3.17 -41.36 -37.76
CA PRO A 154 3.88 -41.74 -38.97
C PRO A 154 2.97 -41.55 -40.19
N ARG A 155 3.56 -41.19 -41.33
CA ARG A 155 2.88 -41.17 -42.64
C ARG A 155 2.97 -42.57 -43.29
N PRO A 156 1.96 -42.98 -44.09
CA PRO A 156 2.03 -44.20 -44.89
C PRO A 156 3.06 -44.09 -46.03
#